data_AF-A0A5C7PYV2-F1
#
_entry.id   AF-A0A5C7PYV2-F1
#
_cell.length_a   1.000
_cell.length_b   1.000
_cell.length_c   1.000
_cell.angle_alpha   90.00
_cell.angle_beta   90.00
_cell.angle_gamma   90.00
#
_symmetry.space_group_name_H-M   'P 1'
#
loop_
_entity.id
_entity.type
_entity.pdbx_description
1 polymer ?
#
loop_
_entity_poly.entity_id
_entity_poly.type
_entity_poly.pdbx_seq_one_letter_code
_entity_poly.pdbx_strand_id
1 'polypeptide(L)'
;MGTTLRDLASSTQLTHVASGGSVAAGGMSVAGDVATALASSNNFNYPAVDLALFASFSAALSSLSNFINVYRRDLDIDGTNDAPAPSTAAPTFSSALVGVFSIPVFTAASSGYFSCLNVPISENCQLFIENKCNITISAGWTLKCKPKTDRYVG
;
A
#
# COMPACT_ATOMS: atom_id res chain seq x y z
N MET A 1 -15.48 34.43 -7.25
CA MET A 1 -15.39 33.13 -6.56
C MET A 1 -13.93 32.76 -6.50
N GLY A 2 -13.29 32.86 -5.33
CA GLY A 2 -11.91 32.41 -5.17
C GLY A 2 -11.90 30.88 -5.17
N THR A 3 -11.16 30.28 -6.10
CA THR A 3 -10.89 28.84 -6.10
C THR A 3 -9.97 28.55 -4.92
N THR A 4 -10.50 27.91 -3.90
CA THR A 4 -9.71 27.48 -2.74
C THR A 4 -8.97 26.22 -3.10
N LEU A 5 -7.64 26.31 -3.08
CA LEU A 5 -6.75 25.20 -3.37
C LEU A 5 -6.72 24.30 -2.13
N ARG A 6 -6.89 22.99 -2.34
CA ARG A 6 -6.82 21.96 -1.31
C ARG A 6 -5.48 21.23 -1.45
N ASP A 7 -4.65 21.29 -0.42
CA ASP A 7 -3.35 20.61 -0.39
C ASP A 7 -3.36 19.51 0.70
N LEU A 8 -2.67 18.39 0.46
CA LEU A 8 -2.56 17.30 1.44
C LEU A 8 -1.37 17.55 2.39
N ALA A 9 -1.66 17.82 3.67
CA ALA A 9 -0.65 17.95 4.72
C ALA A 9 -0.31 16.57 5.31
N SER A 10 0.97 16.24 5.42
CA SER A 10 1.42 14.91 5.87
C SER A 10 1.78 14.88 7.36
N SER A 11 1.31 13.88 8.10
CA SER A 11 1.70 13.64 9.50
C SER A 11 3.19 13.30 9.64
N THR A 12 3.80 13.47 10.81
CA THR A 12 5.17 13.00 11.07
C THR A 12 5.21 11.52 11.46
N GLN A 13 4.08 10.93 11.85
CA GLN A 13 4.00 9.54 12.29
C GLN A 13 4.00 8.57 11.10
N LEU A 14 4.84 7.53 11.20
CA LEU A 14 4.86 6.39 10.29
C LEU A 14 4.37 5.16 11.06
N THR A 15 3.19 4.65 10.69
CA THR A 15 2.50 3.60 11.44
C THR A 15 2.58 2.27 10.69
N HIS A 16 2.82 1.18 11.41
CA HIS A 16 2.85 -0.16 10.85
C HIS A 16 1.45 -0.61 10.41
N VAL A 17 1.36 -1.18 9.21
CA VAL A 17 0.13 -1.69 8.60
C VAL A 17 0.20 -3.20 8.44
N ALA A 18 1.32 -3.72 7.95
CA ALA A 18 1.47 -5.13 7.67
C ALA A 18 2.93 -5.60 7.70
N SER A 19 3.10 -6.88 7.96
CA SER A 19 4.34 -7.63 7.81
C SER A 19 4.01 -9.11 7.74
N GLY A 20 4.90 -9.93 7.18
CA GLY A 20 4.63 -11.36 7.14
C GLY A 20 5.71 -12.24 6.53
N GLY A 21 5.28 -13.43 6.14
CA GLY A 21 6.09 -14.41 5.42
C GLY A 21 6.50 -13.93 4.03
N SER A 22 7.32 -14.74 3.36
CA SER A 22 7.78 -14.44 2.00
C SER A 22 6.61 -14.37 1.01
N VAL A 23 6.72 -13.47 0.03
CA VAL A 23 5.77 -13.33 -1.07
C VAL A 23 6.44 -13.82 -2.35
N ALA A 24 5.99 -14.95 -2.89
CA ALA A 24 6.51 -15.52 -4.12
C ALA A 24 6.30 -14.58 -5.32
N ALA A 25 7.01 -14.82 -6.42
CA ALA A 25 6.79 -14.11 -7.68
C ALA A 25 5.32 -14.23 -8.13
N GLY A 26 4.68 -13.11 -8.45
CA GLY A 26 3.26 -13.03 -8.79
C GLY A 26 2.31 -13.29 -7.62
N GLY A 27 2.82 -13.53 -6.40
CA GLY A 27 2.02 -13.78 -5.22
C GLY A 27 1.53 -12.50 -4.55
N MET A 28 0.52 -12.64 -3.69
CA MET A 28 0.05 -11.57 -2.83
C MET A 28 0.37 -11.82 -1.36
N SER A 29 0.53 -10.71 -0.62
CA SER A 29 0.68 -10.75 0.82
C SER A 29 -0.61 -11.14 1.53
N VAL A 30 -0.46 -11.42 2.82
CA VAL A 30 -1.58 -11.33 3.78
C VAL A 30 -2.12 -9.90 3.87
N ALA A 31 -3.35 -9.76 4.37
CA ALA A 31 -4.00 -8.47 4.57
C ALA A 31 -3.28 -7.63 5.63
N GLY A 32 -3.14 -6.33 5.36
CA GLY A 32 -2.73 -5.31 6.31
C GLY A 32 -3.89 -4.39 6.68
N ASP A 33 -4.31 -4.38 7.94
CA ASP A 33 -5.43 -3.55 8.39
C ASP A 33 -4.99 -2.10 8.64
N VAL A 34 -5.50 -1.17 7.81
CA VAL A 34 -5.18 0.26 7.91
C VAL A 34 -5.99 0.96 9.00
N ALA A 35 -7.22 0.51 9.26
CA ALA A 35 -8.08 1.10 10.28
C ALA A 35 -7.53 0.84 11.69
N THR A 36 -7.03 -0.38 11.92
CA THR A 36 -6.31 -0.72 13.17
C THR A 36 -5.00 0.06 13.28
N ALA A 37 -4.26 0.23 12.18
CA ALA A 37 -2.99 0.95 12.17
C ALA A 37 -3.14 2.44 12.48
N LEU A 38 -4.11 3.13 11.89
CA LEU A 38 -4.26 4.59 12.04
C LEU A 38 -5.10 5.02 13.25
N ALA A 39 -5.46 4.08 14.14
CA ALA A 39 -6.33 4.27 15.29
C ALA A 39 -7.71 4.87 14.91
N SER A 40 -8.43 4.11 14.07
CA SER A 40 -9.90 3.93 13.92
C SER A 40 -10.93 5.05 14.22
N SER A 41 -10.59 6.32 14.40
CA SER A 41 -11.60 7.39 14.53
C SER A 41 -11.30 8.66 13.73
N ASN A 42 -10.09 8.78 13.17
CA ASN A 42 -9.69 9.96 12.38
C ASN A 42 -9.37 9.63 10.91
N ASN A 43 -9.58 8.40 10.44
CA ASN A 43 -9.38 8.05 9.03
C ASN A 43 -10.32 8.83 8.09
N PHE A 44 -11.48 9.27 8.58
CA PHE A 44 -12.33 10.25 7.91
C PHE A 44 -11.60 11.53 7.49
N ASN A 45 -10.57 11.93 8.23
CA ASN A 45 -9.77 13.12 7.95
C ASN A 45 -8.56 12.82 7.05
N TYR A 46 -8.31 11.55 6.71
CA TYR A 46 -7.16 11.13 5.92
C TYR A 46 -7.60 10.57 4.55
N PRO A 47 -7.81 11.40 3.52
CA PRO A 47 -8.18 10.92 2.18
C PRO A 47 -7.08 10.06 1.50
N ALA A 48 -5.84 10.16 1.96
CA ALA A 48 -4.72 9.40 1.42
C ALA A 48 -3.62 9.16 2.45
N VAL A 49 -2.70 8.26 2.11
CA VAL A 49 -1.49 7.98 2.87
C VAL A 49 -0.26 7.96 1.97
N ASP A 50 0.90 8.25 2.52
CA ASP A 50 2.16 7.83 1.91
C ASP A 50 2.56 6.48 2.51
N LEU A 51 2.91 5.52 1.65
CA LEU A 51 3.37 4.22 2.06
C LEU A 51 4.90 4.14 2.02
N ALA A 52 5.47 3.45 2.99
CA ALA A 52 6.85 3.03 3.02
C ALA A 52 6.90 1.50 3.16
N LEU A 53 7.48 0.83 2.17
CA LEU A 53 7.72 -0.60 2.16
C LEU A 53 9.21 -0.86 2.42
N PHE A 54 9.52 -1.60 3.47
CA PHE A 54 10.80 -2.29 3.58
C PHE A 54 10.65 -3.69 3.00
N ALA A 55 11.51 -4.06 2.05
CA ALA A 55 11.52 -5.39 1.47
C ALA A 55 12.96 -5.85 1.18
N SER A 56 13.17 -7.16 1.25
CA SER A 56 14.39 -7.83 0.81
C SER A 56 14.05 -8.81 -0.31
N PHE A 57 14.89 -8.87 -1.33
CA PHE A 57 14.68 -9.68 -2.52
C PHE A 57 15.74 -10.77 -2.63
N SER A 58 15.33 -11.97 -3.05
CA SER A 58 16.17 -13.16 -3.00
C SER A 58 17.27 -13.25 -4.07
N ALA A 59 17.22 -12.43 -5.11
CA ALA A 59 18.09 -12.53 -6.29
C ALA A 59 18.22 -11.17 -7.01
N ALA A 60 18.88 -11.14 -8.17
CA ALA A 60 18.93 -9.97 -9.05
C ALA A 60 17.53 -9.59 -9.59
N LEU A 61 17.29 -8.30 -9.84
CA LEU A 61 16.03 -7.76 -10.32
C LEU A 61 16.19 -7.08 -11.69
N SER A 62 15.35 -7.48 -12.64
CA SER A 62 15.32 -6.97 -14.02
C SER A 62 14.33 -5.80 -14.17
N SER A 63 14.62 -4.88 -15.10
CA SER A 63 13.73 -3.74 -15.42
C SER A 63 12.38 -4.13 -16.04
N LEU A 64 12.24 -5.38 -16.50
CA LEU A 64 10.97 -5.89 -17.06
C LEU A 64 9.96 -6.28 -15.96
N SER A 65 10.39 -6.35 -14.71
CA SER A 65 9.59 -6.85 -13.59
C SER A 65 10.15 -6.23 -12.32
N ASN A 66 10.05 -4.91 -12.16
CA ASN A 66 10.67 -4.18 -11.06
C ASN A 66 9.65 -3.35 -10.26
N PHE A 67 8.45 -3.88 -10.07
CA PHE A 67 7.39 -3.18 -9.36
C PHE A 67 6.64 -4.09 -8.40
N ILE A 68 5.97 -3.46 -7.45
CA ILE A 68 5.06 -4.09 -6.49
C ILE A 68 3.78 -3.30 -6.50
N ASN A 69 2.66 -3.96 -6.79
CA ASN A 69 1.35 -3.32 -6.78
C ASN A 69 0.82 -3.25 -5.36
N VAL A 70 0.06 -2.21 -5.05
CA VAL A 70 -0.67 -2.04 -3.80
C VAL A 70 -2.16 -2.04 -4.10
N TYR A 71 -2.88 -2.96 -3.45
CA TYR A 71 -4.32 -3.09 -3.57
C TYR A 71 -5.01 -2.69 -2.29
N ARG A 72 -6.20 -2.12 -2.43
CA ARG A 72 -7.11 -1.80 -1.32
C ARG A 72 -8.32 -2.71 -1.36
N ARG A 73 -8.76 -3.16 -0.18
CA ARG A 73 -10.06 -3.79 0.05
C ARG A 73 -10.83 -2.91 1.01
N ASP A 74 -11.94 -2.36 0.55
CA ASP A 74 -12.84 -1.60 1.41
C ASP A 74 -13.65 -2.58 2.28
N LEU A 75 -13.72 -2.30 3.58
CA LEU A 75 -14.47 -3.08 4.55
C LEU A 75 -15.80 -2.38 4.85
N ASP A 76 -16.77 -3.15 5.34
CA ASP A 76 -18.07 -2.62 5.81
C ASP A 76 -18.81 -1.71 4.79
N ILE A 77 -18.72 -2.03 3.49
CA ILE A 77 -19.28 -1.20 2.41
C ILE A 77 -20.81 -1.27 2.32
N ASP A 78 -21.41 -2.34 2.86
CA ASP A 78 -22.85 -2.56 2.94
C ASP A 78 -23.20 -3.27 4.26
N GLY A 79 -23.21 -2.49 5.35
CA GLY A 79 -23.29 -3.05 6.71
C GLY A 79 -21.95 -3.69 7.09
N THR A 80 -21.97 -4.94 7.55
CA THR A 80 -20.74 -5.71 7.85
C THR A 80 -20.18 -6.44 6.62
N ASN A 81 -20.70 -6.16 5.43
CA ASN A 81 -20.24 -6.81 4.20
C ASN A 81 -19.04 -6.05 3.64
N ASP A 82 -17.94 -6.78 3.42
CA ASP A 82 -16.73 -6.25 2.81
C ASP A 82 -16.77 -6.34 1.29
N ALA A 83 -15.94 -5.53 0.63
CA ALA A 83 -15.55 -5.80 -0.74
C ALA A 83 -14.83 -7.18 -0.83
N PRO A 84 -14.89 -7.87 -1.98
CA PRO A 84 -14.11 -9.09 -2.20
C PRO A 84 -12.61 -8.83 -2.00
N ALA A 85 -11.92 -9.75 -1.31
CA ALA A 85 -10.48 -9.65 -1.17
C ALA A 85 -9.78 -9.76 -2.55
N PRO A 86 -8.71 -8.98 -2.79
CA PRO A 86 -7.85 -9.22 -3.93
C PRO A 86 -7.36 -10.68 -3.93
N SER A 87 -7.30 -11.30 -5.10
CA SER A 87 -6.60 -12.57 -5.34
C SER A 87 -5.67 -12.39 -6.55
N THR A 88 -5.08 -13.43 -7.10
CA THR A 88 -4.32 -13.34 -8.37
C THR A 88 -5.12 -13.97 -9.52
N ALA A 89 -6.28 -14.54 -9.22
CA ALA A 89 -7.07 -15.38 -10.13
C ALA A 89 -8.33 -14.70 -10.71
N ALA A 90 -8.68 -13.47 -10.29
CA ALA A 90 -9.94 -12.81 -10.66
C ALA A 90 -9.73 -11.44 -11.34
N PRO A 91 -10.37 -11.12 -12.47
CA PRO A 91 -10.17 -9.83 -13.15
C PRO A 91 -10.68 -8.59 -12.37
N THR A 92 -11.23 -8.76 -11.17
CA THR A 92 -11.79 -7.69 -10.30
C THR A 92 -10.74 -6.75 -9.69
N PHE A 93 -9.45 -6.91 -9.99
CA PHE A 93 -8.36 -6.13 -9.36
C PHE A 93 -8.17 -4.70 -9.88
N SER A 94 -8.70 -4.36 -11.06
CA SER A 94 -8.41 -3.05 -11.66
C SER A 94 -8.96 -1.89 -10.84
N SER A 95 -10.12 -2.04 -10.20
CA SER A 95 -10.70 -1.01 -9.33
C SER A 95 -10.05 -0.93 -7.93
N ALA A 96 -9.29 -1.96 -7.54
CA ALA A 96 -8.65 -2.05 -6.23
C ALA A 96 -7.18 -1.59 -6.23
N LEU A 97 -6.56 -1.42 -7.40
CA LEU A 97 -5.17 -0.95 -7.51
C LEU A 97 -5.08 0.52 -7.10
N VAL A 98 -4.39 0.80 -6.00
CA VAL A 98 -4.28 2.15 -5.42
C VAL A 98 -2.86 2.70 -5.41
N GLY A 99 -1.87 1.87 -5.71
CA GLY A 99 -0.47 2.32 -5.73
C GLY A 99 0.46 1.32 -6.39
N VAL A 100 1.65 1.80 -6.74
CA VAL A 100 2.74 1.00 -7.28
C VAL A 100 4.04 1.48 -6.65
N PHE A 101 4.81 0.56 -6.08
CA PHE A 101 6.20 0.81 -5.73
C PHE A 101 7.07 0.49 -6.94
N SER A 102 7.84 1.48 -7.40
CA SER A 102 8.92 1.26 -8.37
C SER A 102 10.18 0.84 -7.63
N ILE A 103 10.70 -0.34 -7.96
CA ILE A 103 11.89 -0.91 -7.35
C ILE A 103 13.08 -0.65 -8.31
N PRO A 104 14.19 -0.08 -7.84
CA PRO A 104 15.41 0.02 -8.64
C PRO A 104 15.92 -1.37 -9.02
N VAL A 105 16.47 -1.51 -10.23
CA VAL A 105 17.13 -2.76 -10.64
C VAL A 105 18.43 -2.96 -9.86
N PHE A 106 18.79 -4.22 -9.63
CA PHE A 106 20.03 -4.59 -8.95
C PHE A 106 20.53 -5.94 -9.46
N THR A 107 21.84 -6.15 -9.42
CA THR A 107 22.52 -7.33 -9.99
C THR A 107 22.72 -8.48 -9.00
N ALA A 108 22.33 -8.30 -7.74
CA ALA A 108 22.40 -9.30 -6.68
C ALA A 108 21.27 -9.08 -5.67
N ALA A 109 21.04 -10.06 -4.79
CA ALA A 109 20.07 -9.94 -3.69
C ALA A 109 20.27 -8.62 -2.92
N SER A 110 19.18 -7.91 -2.66
CA SER A 110 19.22 -6.55 -2.09
C SER A 110 17.99 -6.28 -1.22
N SER A 111 18.11 -5.30 -0.34
CA SER A 111 17.04 -4.84 0.55
C SER A 111 16.99 -3.33 0.58
N GLY A 112 15.80 -2.77 0.74
CA GLY A 112 15.66 -1.31 0.80
C GLY A 112 14.29 -0.86 1.27
N TYR A 113 14.21 0.45 1.47
CA TYR A 113 12.95 1.16 1.66
C TYR A 113 12.49 1.75 0.33
N PHE A 114 11.21 1.57 0.04
CA PHE A 114 10.55 2.07 -1.17
C PHE A 114 9.33 2.88 -0.75
N SER A 115 9.05 3.97 -1.46
CA SER A 115 7.91 4.84 -1.17
C SER A 115 6.86 4.76 -2.27
N CYS A 116 5.59 4.85 -1.87
CA CYS A 116 4.46 5.04 -2.77
C CYS A 116 3.61 6.18 -2.20
N LEU A 117 3.53 7.29 -2.92
CA LEU A 117 2.97 8.53 -2.40
C LEU A 117 1.50 8.68 -2.78
N ASN A 118 0.73 9.35 -1.93
CA ASN A 118 -0.68 9.72 -2.17
C ASN A 118 -1.58 8.51 -2.50
N VAL A 119 -1.38 7.39 -1.80
CA VAL A 119 -2.22 6.21 -1.95
C VAL A 119 -3.60 6.49 -1.34
N PRO A 120 -4.69 6.46 -2.13
CA PRO A 120 -6.02 6.75 -1.63
C PRO A 120 -6.50 5.62 -0.70
N ILE A 121 -7.00 6.01 0.47
CA ILE A 121 -7.59 5.08 1.44
C ILE A 121 -9.07 5.42 1.65
N SER A 122 -9.84 4.44 2.11
CA SER A 122 -11.18 4.65 2.65
C SER A 122 -11.14 4.61 4.16
N GLU A 123 -12.25 4.95 4.80
CA GLU A 123 -12.39 4.98 6.27
C GLU A 123 -11.96 3.66 6.92
N ASN A 124 -12.50 2.55 6.42
CA ASN A 124 -12.16 1.21 6.84
C ASN A 124 -11.67 0.38 5.64
N CYS A 125 -10.37 0.07 5.61
CA CYS A 125 -9.81 -0.73 4.53
C CYS A 125 -8.60 -1.57 4.96
N GLN A 126 -8.34 -2.58 4.13
CA GLN A 126 -7.12 -3.37 4.16
C GLN A 126 -6.27 -3.09 2.94
N LEU A 127 -4.95 -3.15 3.11
CA LEU A 127 -3.98 -3.08 2.03
C LEU A 127 -3.31 -4.44 1.81
N PHE A 128 -3.02 -4.72 0.54
CA PHE A 128 -2.30 -5.90 0.08
C PHE A 128 -1.16 -5.46 -0.83
N ILE A 129 -0.04 -6.18 -0.80
CA ILE A 129 1.00 -6.04 -1.82
C ILE A 129 1.00 -7.24 -2.74
N GLU A 130 1.16 -7.00 -4.03
CA GLU A 130 1.39 -8.06 -5.02
C GLU A 130 2.80 -7.92 -5.58
N ASN A 131 3.54 -9.02 -5.49
CA ASN A 131 4.90 -9.09 -5.95
C ASN A 131 4.97 -9.27 -7.47
N LYS A 132 5.27 -8.19 -8.21
CA LYS A 132 5.53 -8.25 -9.65
C LYS A 132 7.02 -8.24 -9.98
N CYS A 133 7.89 -8.54 -9.01
CA CYS A 133 9.35 -8.51 -9.17
C CYS A 133 9.96 -9.76 -9.83
N ASN A 134 9.15 -10.75 -10.25
CA ASN A 134 9.56 -12.06 -10.79
C ASN A 134 10.62 -12.83 -9.95
N ILE A 135 10.83 -12.41 -8.71
CA ILE A 135 11.71 -13.01 -7.70
C ILE A 135 10.98 -12.91 -6.36
N THR A 136 11.40 -13.72 -5.38
CA THR A 136 10.73 -13.75 -4.07
C THR A 136 11.08 -12.51 -3.24
N ILE A 137 10.06 -11.90 -2.63
CA ILE A 137 10.22 -11.00 -1.49
C ILE A 137 10.38 -11.88 -0.26
N SER A 138 11.50 -11.75 0.45
CA SER A 138 11.80 -12.51 1.65
C SER A 138 10.85 -12.18 2.81
N ALA A 139 10.69 -13.12 3.74
CA ALA A 139 9.95 -12.87 4.98
C ALA A 139 10.59 -11.72 5.78
N GLY A 140 9.77 -11.01 6.57
CA GLY A 140 10.21 -9.87 7.37
C GLY A 140 10.12 -8.52 6.65
N TRP A 141 9.42 -8.45 5.51
CA TRP A 141 9.01 -7.18 4.92
C TRP A 141 8.05 -6.44 5.85
N THR A 142 8.03 -5.10 5.76
CA THR A 142 7.09 -4.27 6.52
C THR A 142 6.47 -3.21 5.63
N LEU A 143 5.15 -3.09 5.65
CA LEU A 143 4.42 -1.98 5.09
C LEU A 143 4.02 -1.02 6.21
N LYS A 144 4.36 0.25 6.03
CA LYS A 144 3.99 1.32 6.93
C LYS A 144 3.29 2.43 6.16
N CYS A 145 2.39 3.14 6.81
CA CYS A 145 1.69 4.28 6.23
C CYS A 145 1.93 5.55 7.05
N LYS A 146 1.86 6.68 6.35
CA LYS A 146 1.92 8.02 6.92
C LYS A 146 0.66 8.76 6.46
N PRO A 147 -0.27 9.10 7.36
CA PRO A 147 -1.54 9.68 6.98
C PRO A 147 -1.40 11.12 6.48
N LYS A 148 -2.25 11.49 5.53
CA LYS A 148 -2.32 12.84 4.96
C LYS A 148 -3.71 13.43 5.15
N THR A 149 -3.80 14.61 5.74
CA THR A 149 -5.05 15.36 5.92
C THR A 149 -5.25 16.38 4.82
N ASP A 150 -6.50 16.61 4.43
CA ASP A 150 -6.87 17.80 3.64
C ASP A 150 -6.57 19.05 4.49
N ARG A 151 -5.82 20.01 3.93
CA ARG A 151 -5.60 21.32 4.54
C ARG A 151 -6.09 22.39 3.59
N TYR A 152 -6.94 23.26 4.13
CA TYR A 152 -7.35 24.47 3.45
C TYR A 152 -6.21 25.49 3.45
N VAL A 153 -5.87 26.02 2.29
CA VAL A 153 -4.92 27.12 2.13
C VAL A 153 -5.73 28.38 1.78
N GLY A 154 -5.73 29.35 2.69
CA GLY A 154 -6.47 30.61 2.58
C GLY A 154 -5.79 31.64 1.70
#